data_AF-A0A2E8LYD3-F1
#
_entry.id   AF-A0A2E8LYD3-F1
#
_cell.length_a   1.000
_cell.length_b   1.000
_cell.length_c   1.000
_cell.angle_alpha   90.00
_cell.angle_beta   90.00
_cell.angle_gamma   90.00
#
_symmetry.space_group_name_H-M   'P 1'
#
loop_
_entity.id
_entity.type
_entity.pdbx_description
1 polymer ?
#
loop_
_entity_poly.entity_id
_entity_poly.type
_entity_poly.pdbx_seq_one_letter_code
_entity_poly.pdbx_strand_id
1 'polypeptide(L)'
;MSAFALVLVPWVVAGCGGKKGGESGSGESQNAGLDQLLSVTAGAIQRMERPIPESTNGAGAEVSTVTVASTGRETAADREIAALMPDQSGWDSERLAVLVSGMLSQLGEAGAESDLDEMLLDGFQSAALVPSEVEERILPGGIKLLTGSAFGLSEGNLIRDLVRLRKRVEAGRPATMRFKLVGIEIGEEERFTTDVLVEVAASGVDGRPAQIDSVWRCEWIGRGPLKLAGIKVVSFRETHAPEVLFEDATRSAFIKVPSFTRQMMYGVGYWSERLTRVDDMHITGHQGIAVGDVNGDGLDDVYICDGGGLPNRLYVQNADGTVEDRSAGARVDFLESSRSALIVDLDNDGDQDLIVATVALVLFLENEGAGVFKLRGGHPGSPGPYSMAAADYDNDGDLDLYVADYGAGRSSSGAQGFEAQSPVPYNDAENGGRNILLANHGSFRFSDVTKSAGLDQNNTRWTFAAAWEDYDQDGDADLYVVNDFGRNSLYRNDEGKFKDVAREVGVEDMAGGMSASWGDANGDGRMDLYVGNMFSAAGSRVTYQRKFEDSRAGGDTAAMQRMARGNSLFVQGVKGGFRDDSVGAGVAMGRWAWSSGFIDMNNDGREDLLVTNGYLSSARADDL
;
A
#
# COMPACT_ATOMS: atom_id res chain seq x y z
N MET A 1 22.28 -46.25 33.58
CA MET A 1 22.45 -47.70 33.82
C MET A 1 21.49 -48.43 32.89
N SER A 2 22.03 -49.35 32.07
CA SER A 2 21.37 -50.39 31.23
C SER A 2 20.42 -49.88 30.11
N ALA A 3 20.74 -49.87 28.80
CA ALA A 3 21.27 -50.86 27.83
C ALA A 3 20.19 -51.72 27.10
N PHE A 4 20.01 -51.44 25.80
CA PHE A 4 19.74 -52.28 24.61
C PHE A 4 18.77 -53.49 24.64
N ALA A 5 17.88 -53.59 23.63
CA ALA A 5 17.86 -54.70 22.66
C ALA A 5 16.88 -54.51 21.47
N LEU A 6 17.34 -54.97 20.31
CA LEU A 6 16.77 -55.00 18.95
C LEU A 6 15.80 -56.19 18.75
N VAL A 7 14.81 -56.11 17.85
CA VAL A 7 14.20 -57.29 17.18
C VAL A 7 13.84 -56.97 15.72
N LEU A 8 14.26 -57.87 14.80
CA LEU A 8 13.98 -57.90 13.36
C LEU A 8 12.99 -59.05 13.02
N VAL A 9 11.97 -58.73 12.21
CA VAL A 9 11.14 -59.45 11.18
C VAL A 9 10.85 -60.98 11.29
N PRO A 10 9.70 -61.46 10.73
CA PRO A 10 9.74 -61.97 9.35
C PRO A 10 8.46 -61.74 8.48
N TRP A 11 8.69 -61.76 7.17
CA TRP A 11 7.71 -61.81 6.07
C TRP A 11 6.94 -63.14 5.99
N VAL A 12 5.68 -63.11 5.48
CA VAL A 12 5.07 -64.20 4.67
C VAL A 12 4.17 -63.61 3.57
N VAL A 13 4.29 -64.16 2.37
CA VAL A 13 3.57 -63.91 1.11
C VAL A 13 2.57 -65.04 0.85
N ALA A 14 1.41 -64.73 0.21
CA ALA A 14 0.70 -65.46 -0.87
C ALA A 14 -0.83 -65.18 -0.79
N GLY A 15 -1.61 -65.03 -1.87
CA GLY A 15 -1.36 -65.10 -3.31
C GLY A 15 -2.69 -65.07 -4.12
N CYS A 16 -2.55 -64.73 -5.40
CA CYS A 16 -3.32 -65.14 -6.59
C CYS A 16 -4.83 -64.80 -6.80
N GLY A 17 -5.10 -64.14 -7.93
CA GLY A 17 -6.35 -64.28 -8.69
C GLY A 17 -6.52 -63.20 -9.78
N GLY A 18 -6.38 -63.54 -11.06
CA GLY A 18 -6.49 -62.60 -12.18
C GLY A 18 -7.77 -62.74 -13.02
N LYS A 19 -8.13 -61.69 -13.78
CA LYS A 19 -8.58 -61.71 -15.21
C LYS A 19 -9.06 -60.33 -15.67
N LYS A 20 -8.91 -60.09 -16.97
CA LYS A 20 -9.38 -58.94 -17.76
C LYS A 20 -10.91 -58.90 -17.94
N GLY A 21 -11.42 -57.69 -18.18
CA GLY A 21 -12.80 -57.30 -18.58
C GLY A 21 -13.28 -56.22 -17.60
N GLY A 22 -13.56 -54.97 -17.95
CA GLY A 22 -14.38 -54.44 -19.04
C GLY A 22 -15.56 -53.71 -18.39
N GLU A 23 -15.74 -52.42 -18.74
CA GLU A 23 -16.89 -51.52 -18.48
C GLU A 23 -16.95 -50.66 -17.19
N SER A 24 -16.87 -49.34 -17.46
CA SER A 24 -17.61 -48.19 -16.91
C SER A 24 -18.19 -48.24 -15.49
N GLY A 25 -17.77 -47.27 -14.67
CA GLY A 25 -18.47 -46.82 -13.48
C GLY A 25 -17.72 -45.65 -12.84
N SER A 26 -18.38 -44.49 -12.82
CA SER A 26 -18.01 -43.27 -12.10
C SER A 26 -17.55 -43.49 -10.66
N GLY A 27 -16.54 -42.75 -10.22
CA GLY A 27 -16.16 -42.68 -8.82
C GLY A 27 -14.98 -41.74 -8.60
N GLU A 28 -15.23 -40.73 -7.77
CA GLU A 28 -14.25 -39.80 -7.20
C GLU A 28 -13.02 -40.54 -6.66
N SER A 29 -11.81 -40.12 -7.08
CA SER A 29 -10.60 -40.19 -6.26
C SER A 29 -9.43 -39.52 -6.97
N GLN A 30 -9.36 -38.20 -6.95
CA GLN A 30 -8.10 -37.46 -7.11
C GLN A 30 -8.18 -36.19 -6.28
N ASN A 31 -8.01 -36.31 -4.95
CA ASN A 31 -7.65 -35.19 -4.08
C ASN A 31 -7.02 -35.59 -2.73
N ALA A 32 -6.71 -36.87 -2.50
CA ALA A 32 -6.01 -37.31 -1.28
C ALA A 32 -4.49 -36.97 -1.26
N GLY A 33 -4.04 -36.06 -2.13
CA GLY A 33 -2.64 -35.64 -2.25
C GLY A 33 -2.38 -34.20 -1.82
N LEU A 34 -3.40 -33.46 -1.37
CA LEU A 34 -3.30 -32.05 -0.97
C LEU A 34 -3.15 -31.83 0.55
N ASP A 35 -3.32 -32.88 1.36
CA ASP A 35 -3.27 -32.77 2.84
C ASP A 35 -1.85 -32.96 3.41
N GLN A 36 -0.81 -33.02 2.58
CA GLN A 36 0.57 -33.18 3.01
C GLN A 36 1.41 -31.98 2.57
N LEU A 37 2.01 -31.29 3.54
CA LEU A 37 3.03 -30.28 3.27
C LEU A 37 4.13 -30.89 2.39
N LEU A 38 4.60 -30.10 1.42
CA LEU A 38 5.77 -30.50 0.66
C LEU A 38 6.98 -30.44 1.60
N SER A 39 7.69 -31.56 1.72
CA SER A 39 8.97 -31.60 2.42
C SER A 39 9.98 -30.76 1.64
N VAL A 40 10.42 -29.65 2.24
CA VAL A 40 11.44 -28.76 1.68
C VAL A 40 12.74 -28.95 2.43
N THR A 41 13.84 -29.22 1.72
CA THR A 41 15.19 -29.20 2.28
C THR A 41 15.89 -27.89 1.92
N ALA A 42 16.13 -27.03 2.90
CA ALA A 42 16.98 -25.86 2.75
C ALA A 42 18.47 -26.27 2.77
N GLY A 43 19.24 -25.85 1.77
CA GLY A 43 20.69 -26.07 1.71
C GLY A 43 21.44 -24.82 2.15
N ALA A 44 22.28 -24.93 3.19
CA ALA A 44 23.14 -23.83 3.59
C ALA A 44 24.21 -23.55 2.52
N ILE A 45 24.20 -22.37 1.91
CA ILE A 45 25.31 -21.92 1.07
C ILE A 45 26.38 -21.31 1.98
N GLN A 46 27.47 -22.04 2.24
CA GLN A 46 28.64 -21.46 2.91
C GLN A 46 29.23 -20.33 2.03
N ARG A 47 29.03 -19.08 2.42
CA ARG A 47 29.74 -17.94 1.83
C ARG A 47 31.12 -17.79 2.49
N MET A 48 32.18 -17.84 1.68
CA MET A 48 33.44 -17.21 2.06
C MET A 48 33.25 -15.70 2.00
N GLU A 49 33.41 -15.01 3.13
CA GLU A 49 33.53 -13.56 3.16
C GLU A 49 34.66 -13.15 2.21
N ARG A 50 34.37 -12.29 1.22
CA ARG A 50 35.43 -11.70 0.41
C ARG A 50 36.24 -10.77 1.32
N PRO A 51 37.59 -10.87 1.32
CA PRO A 51 38.42 -9.98 2.11
C PRO A 51 38.18 -8.52 1.74
N ILE A 52 38.20 -7.68 2.77
CA ILE A 52 38.19 -6.22 2.72
C ILE A 52 39.30 -5.76 1.76
N PRO A 53 39.03 -4.95 0.73
CA PRO A 53 40.08 -4.13 0.13
C PRO A 53 40.43 -3.05 1.15
N GLU A 54 41.65 -3.08 1.70
CA GLU A 54 42.20 -1.97 2.46
C GLU A 54 42.01 -0.67 1.66
N SER A 55 41.51 0.37 2.33
CA SER A 55 41.28 1.68 1.76
C SER A 55 42.57 2.22 1.13
N THR A 56 42.66 2.24 -0.20
CA THR A 56 43.63 3.06 -0.90
C THR A 56 43.12 4.50 -0.91
N ASN A 57 43.68 5.30 0.00
CA ASN A 57 43.62 6.75 -0.11
C ASN A 57 44.22 7.18 -1.46
N GLY A 58 43.45 7.94 -2.24
CA GLY A 58 43.97 8.85 -3.25
C GLY A 58 44.01 8.33 -4.69
N ALA A 59 42.92 8.54 -5.43
CA ALA A 59 42.92 9.10 -6.79
C ALA A 59 41.46 9.33 -7.20
N GLY A 60 41.15 10.50 -7.77
CA GLY A 60 39.78 10.87 -8.16
C GLY A 60 39.16 9.86 -9.11
N ALA A 61 38.01 9.32 -8.75
CA ALA A 61 37.15 8.61 -9.68
C ALA A 61 36.47 9.65 -10.58
N GLU A 62 37.01 9.85 -11.79
CA GLU A 62 36.26 10.51 -12.85
C GLU A 62 35.05 9.64 -13.19
N VAL A 63 33.86 10.12 -12.82
CA VAL A 63 32.59 9.62 -13.36
C VAL A 63 32.58 10.00 -14.84
N SER A 64 32.91 9.05 -15.71
CA SER A 64 32.69 9.21 -17.14
C SER A 64 31.20 9.03 -17.40
N THR A 65 30.49 10.15 -17.57
CA THR A 65 29.16 10.16 -18.17
C THR A 65 29.24 9.53 -19.55
N VAL A 66 28.72 8.32 -19.69
CA VAL A 66 28.45 7.72 -21.00
C VAL A 66 27.19 8.37 -21.54
N THR A 67 27.37 9.45 -22.31
CA THR A 67 26.28 10.04 -23.09
C THR A 67 26.02 9.12 -24.27
N VAL A 68 25.02 8.25 -24.18
CA VAL A 68 24.51 7.52 -25.34
C VAL A 68 23.81 8.55 -26.22
N ALA A 69 24.41 8.93 -27.34
CA ALA A 69 23.76 9.75 -28.34
C ALA A 69 22.59 8.96 -28.92
N SER A 70 21.36 9.29 -28.53
CA SER A 70 20.13 8.75 -29.11
C SER A 70 20.00 9.24 -30.55
N THR A 71 20.62 8.53 -31.48
CA THR A 71 20.43 8.69 -32.94
C THR A 71 19.34 7.74 -33.45
N GLY A 72 18.33 7.48 -32.62
CA GLY A 72 17.21 6.60 -32.95
C GLY A 72 16.19 7.29 -33.85
N ARG A 73 15.70 6.57 -34.87
CA ARG A 73 14.44 6.92 -35.54
C ARG A 73 13.31 6.86 -34.50
N GLU A 74 12.36 7.79 -34.61
CA GLU A 74 11.13 7.83 -33.81
C GLU A 74 10.52 6.42 -33.67
N THR A 75 10.43 5.93 -32.43
CA THR A 75 9.94 4.58 -32.13
C THR A 75 8.42 4.52 -32.25
N ALA A 76 7.84 3.31 -32.13
CA ALA A 76 6.39 3.19 -32.02
C ALA A 76 5.88 3.85 -30.73
N ALA A 77 6.61 3.69 -29.62
CA ALA A 77 6.32 4.34 -28.35
C ALA A 77 6.40 5.87 -28.46
N ASP A 78 7.41 6.42 -29.14
CA ASP A 78 7.52 7.88 -29.31
C ASP A 78 6.33 8.45 -30.10
N ARG A 79 5.85 7.74 -31.13
CA ARG A 79 4.66 8.14 -31.90
C ARG A 79 3.37 8.04 -31.08
N GLU A 80 3.26 7.02 -30.25
CA GLU A 80 2.11 6.83 -29.38
C GLU A 80 2.10 7.87 -28.25
N ILE A 81 3.25 8.15 -27.64
CA ILE A 81 3.45 9.27 -26.70
C ILE A 81 3.07 10.59 -27.37
N ALA A 82 3.56 10.86 -28.58
CA ALA A 82 3.23 12.08 -29.32
C ALA A 82 1.72 12.20 -29.61
N ALA A 83 1.06 11.11 -29.97
CA ALA A 83 -0.39 11.06 -30.18
C ALA A 83 -1.20 11.27 -28.89
N LEU A 84 -0.63 10.87 -27.74
CA LEU A 84 -1.21 11.06 -26.42
C LEU A 84 -0.88 12.42 -25.81
N MET A 85 -0.03 13.23 -26.45
CA MET A 85 0.31 14.55 -25.93
C MET A 85 -0.95 15.43 -25.81
N PRO A 86 -1.13 16.16 -24.70
CA PRO A 86 -2.34 16.95 -24.45
C PRO A 86 -2.64 18.00 -25.54
N ASP A 87 -1.62 18.52 -26.21
CA ASP A 87 -1.74 19.47 -27.31
C ASP A 87 -2.28 18.84 -28.61
N GLN A 88 -2.17 17.51 -28.78
CA GLN A 88 -2.63 16.77 -29.96
C GLN A 88 -3.89 15.93 -29.71
N SER A 89 -4.16 15.55 -28.46
CA SER A 89 -5.27 14.66 -28.08
C SER A 89 -6.67 15.30 -28.10
N GLY A 90 -6.75 16.63 -28.26
CA GLY A 90 -7.98 17.41 -28.24
C GLY A 90 -8.67 17.46 -26.88
N TRP A 91 -7.97 17.16 -25.78
CA TRP A 91 -8.44 17.33 -24.40
C TRP A 91 -7.94 18.69 -23.87
N ASP A 92 -8.73 19.73 -24.11
CA ASP A 92 -8.39 21.12 -23.74
C ASP A 92 -8.00 21.24 -22.25
N SER A 93 -8.69 20.53 -21.37
CA SER A 93 -8.44 20.45 -19.93
C SER A 93 -7.03 19.94 -19.60
N GLU A 94 -6.60 18.81 -20.18
CA GLU A 94 -5.27 18.25 -19.90
C GLU A 94 -4.16 19.12 -20.47
N ARG A 95 -4.41 19.80 -21.60
CA ARG A 95 -3.47 20.79 -22.12
C ARG A 95 -3.32 21.97 -21.14
N LEU A 96 -4.44 22.49 -20.64
CA LEU A 96 -4.44 23.55 -19.63
C LEU A 96 -3.80 23.09 -18.31
N ALA A 97 -3.98 21.82 -17.93
CA ALA A 97 -3.38 21.25 -16.73
C ALA A 97 -1.86 21.33 -16.73
N VAL A 98 -1.22 21.02 -17.86
CA VAL A 98 0.24 21.11 -18.01
C VAL A 98 0.72 22.55 -17.86
N LEU A 99 0.05 23.50 -18.53
CA LEU A 99 0.42 24.91 -18.48
C LEU A 99 0.23 25.50 -17.07
N VAL A 100 -0.92 25.23 -16.44
CA VAL A 100 -1.24 25.70 -15.09
C VAL A 100 -0.29 25.11 -14.07
N SER A 101 0.05 23.82 -14.16
CA SER A 101 0.98 23.19 -13.20
C SER A 101 2.37 23.84 -13.24
N GLY A 102 2.86 24.19 -14.43
CA GLY A 102 4.10 24.96 -14.58
C GLY A 102 4.02 26.35 -13.92
N MET A 103 2.90 27.04 -14.08
CA MET A 103 2.67 28.34 -13.43
C MET A 103 2.54 28.22 -11.90
N LEU A 104 1.83 27.21 -11.39
CA LEU A 104 1.71 26.96 -9.95
C LEU A 104 3.08 26.64 -9.32
N SER A 105 3.94 25.90 -10.01
CA SER A 105 5.32 25.67 -9.56
C SER A 105 6.08 26.99 -9.39
N GLN A 106 5.96 27.90 -10.35
CA GLN A 106 6.58 29.24 -10.27
C GLN A 106 6.02 30.05 -9.09
N LEU A 107 4.71 29.96 -8.79
CA LEU A 107 4.13 30.59 -7.60
C LEU A 107 4.70 30.00 -6.29
N GLY A 108 4.95 28.69 -6.25
CA GLY A 108 5.52 27.99 -5.10
C GLY A 108 6.95 28.39 -4.78
N GLU A 109 7.71 28.75 -5.82
CA GLU A 109 9.08 29.23 -5.71
C GLU A 109 9.16 30.76 -5.55
N ALA A 110 8.07 31.49 -5.82
CA ALA A 110 8.05 32.95 -5.81
C ALA A 110 8.37 33.53 -4.42
N GLY A 111 9.48 34.27 -4.33
CA GLY A 111 9.92 35.01 -3.16
C GLY A 111 9.47 36.47 -3.18
N ALA A 112 9.87 37.24 -2.17
CA ALA A 112 9.50 38.65 -2.04
C ALA A 112 10.01 39.55 -3.20
N GLU A 113 11.06 39.12 -3.90
CA GLU A 113 11.68 39.84 -5.02
C GLU A 113 11.26 39.30 -6.40
N SER A 114 10.43 38.25 -6.44
CA SER A 114 9.95 37.70 -7.70
C SER A 114 9.08 38.71 -8.45
N ASP A 115 8.97 38.54 -9.77
CA ASP A 115 8.06 39.30 -10.62
C ASP A 115 7.06 38.31 -11.23
N LEU A 116 5.77 38.59 -11.04
CA LEU A 116 4.66 37.77 -11.54
C LEU A 116 3.80 38.53 -12.57
N ASP A 117 4.18 39.73 -12.98
CA ASP A 117 3.36 40.57 -13.87
C ASP A 117 3.05 39.87 -15.21
N GLU A 118 3.99 39.07 -15.72
CA GLU A 118 3.77 38.25 -16.93
C GLU A 118 2.77 37.11 -16.72
N MET A 119 2.54 36.67 -15.48
CA MET A 119 1.58 35.60 -15.13
C MET A 119 0.20 36.14 -14.74
N LEU A 120 0.12 37.38 -14.25
CA LEU A 120 -1.11 37.99 -13.76
C LEU A 120 -1.85 38.75 -14.87
N LEU A 121 -3.17 38.73 -14.81
CA LEU A 121 -4.01 39.59 -15.65
C LEU A 121 -3.89 41.05 -15.19
N ASP A 122 -3.98 42.00 -16.12
CA ASP A 122 -4.08 43.42 -15.78
C ASP A 122 -5.27 43.67 -14.86
N GLY A 123 -5.00 44.29 -13.71
CA GLY A 123 -6.03 44.51 -12.69
C GLY A 123 -6.42 43.26 -11.91
N PHE A 124 -5.55 42.25 -11.84
CA PHE A 124 -5.72 41.04 -11.01
C PHE A 124 -6.24 41.36 -9.61
N GLN A 125 -7.25 40.61 -9.18
CA GLN A 125 -7.80 40.65 -7.82
C GLN A 125 -7.91 39.23 -7.29
N SER A 126 -7.36 38.98 -6.10
CA SER A 126 -7.60 37.72 -5.38
C SER A 126 -8.23 37.97 -4.04
N ALA A 127 -8.83 36.92 -3.48
CA ALA A 127 -9.02 36.84 -2.05
C ALA A 127 -7.65 36.94 -1.35
N ALA A 128 -7.64 37.45 -0.12
CA ALA A 128 -6.51 37.26 0.77
C ALA A 128 -6.29 35.75 0.96
N LEU A 129 -5.05 35.28 0.81
CA LEU A 129 -4.72 33.86 0.98
C LEU A 129 -4.75 33.42 2.46
N VAL A 130 -4.72 34.39 3.36
CA VAL A 130 -4.87 34.20 4.81
C VAL A 130 -6.24 34.75 5.21
N PRO A 131 -7.05 33.98 5.95
CA PRO A 131 -8.38 34.42 6.38
C PRO A 131 -8.29 35.60 7.36
N SER A 132 -9.30 36.48 7.34
CA SER A 132 -9.42 37.58 8.29
C SER A 132 -9.94 37.13 9.65
N GLU A 133 -10.69 36.02 9.67
CA GLU A 133 -11.24 35.41 10.88
C GLU A 133 -10.87 33.93 10.88
N VAL A 134 -10.39 33.46 12.03
CA VAL A 134 -10.05 32.06 12.27
C VAL A 134 -10.75 31.57 13.52
N GLU A 135 -11.35 30.39 13.43
CA GLU A 135 -11.80 29.63 14.59
C GLU A 135 -10.64 28.79 15.10
N GLU A 136 -10.28 28.99 16.36
CA GLU A 136 -9.21 28.25 17.04
C GLU A 136 -9.80 27.12 17.89
N ARG A 137 -9.22 25.92 17.74
CA ARG A 137 -9.49 24.75 18.57
C ARG A 137 -8.17 24.18 19.06
N ILE A 138 -8.12 23.76 20.31
CA ILE A 138 -6.99 23.02 20.87
C ILE A 138 -7.42 21.56 20.99
N LEU A 139 -6.74 20.69 20.26
CA LEU A 139 -6.96 19.25 20.32
C LEU A 139 -6.20 18.65 21.51
N PRO A 140 -6.51 17.41 21.93
CA PRO A 140 -5.65 16.65 22.84
C PRO A 140 -4.17 16.70 22.42
N GLY A 141 -3.28 16.63 23.40
CA GLY A 141 -1.83 16.81 23.16
C GLY A 141 -1.41 18.26 22.87
N GLY A 142 -2.32 19.25 22.97
CA GLY A 142 -1.99 20.67 22.83
C GLY A 142 -1.80 21.15 21.40
N ILE A 143 -2.24 20.36 20.40
CA ILE A 143 -2.19 20.72 19.00
C ILE A 143 -3.18 21.86 18.75
N LYS A 144 -2.68 22.98 18.24
CA LYS A 144 -3.50 24.15 17.89
C LYS A 144 -3.95 24.03 16.45
N LEU A 145 -5.26 23.97 16.26
CA LEU A 145 -5.94 23.93 14.98
C LEU A 145 -6.66 25.26 14.73
N LEU A 146 -6.42 25.87 13.59
CA LEU A 146 -7.01 27.11 13.14
C LEU A 146 -7.75 26.86 11.83
N THR A 147 -9.04 27.17 11.78
CA THR A 147 -9.85 27.01 10.56
C THR A 147 -10.38 28.37 10.12
N GLY A 148 -10.26 28.66 8.82
CA GLY A 148 -10.64 29.95 8.25
C GLY A 148 -11.82 29.81 7.29
N SER A 149 -12.77 30.73 7.38
CA SER A 149 -13.97 30.75 6.51
C SER A 149 -14.24 32.13 5.85
N ALA A 150 -13.62 33.20 6.34
CA ALA A 150 -13.79 34.55 5.82
C ALA A 150 -12.48 35.07 5.20
N PHE A 151 -12.52 35.42 3.92
CA PHE A 151 -11.39 35.93 3.17
C PHE A 151 -11.77 37.29 2.57
N GLY A 152 -11.08 38.35 2.99
CA GLY A 152 -11.24 39.67 2.41
C GLY A 152 -10.68 39.73 0.98
N LEU A 153 -10.92 40.83 0.28
CA LEU A 153 -10.21 41.12 -0.97
C LEU A 153 -8.76 41.47 -0.65
N SER A 154 -7.83 40.92 -1.42
CA SER A 154 -6.46 41.41 -1.44
C SER A 154 -6.40 42.65 -2.32
N GLU A 155 -6.31 43.84 -1.71
CA GLU A 155 -6.07 45.10 -2.42
C GLU A 155 -4.59 45.27 -2.85
N GLY A 156 -3.81 44.18 -3.03
CA GLY A 156 -2.36 44.26 -3.26
C GLY A 156 -1.73 43.08 -4.03
N ASN A 157 -0.41 43.15 -4.20
CA ASN A 157 0.44 42.21 -4.94
C ASN A 157 0.38 40.78 -4.35
N LEU A 158 0.02 39.78 -5.17
CA LEU A 158 -0.05 38.36 -4.85
C LEU A 158 1.20 37.82 -4.12
N ILE A 159 2.39 38.30 -4.49
CA ILE A 159 3.66 37.94 -3.86
C ILE A 159 3.62 38.24 -2.35
N ARG A 160 3.03 39.37 -1.97
CA ARG A 160 2.91 39.76 -0.56
C ARG A 160 2.06 38.76 0.21
N ASP A 161 0.98 38.27 -0.39
CA ASP A 161 0.10 37.31 0.27
C ASP A 161 0.70 35.90 0.31
N LEU A 162 1.43 35.49 -0.73
CA LEU A 162 2.22 34.25 -0.70
C LEU A 162 3.29 34.29 0.40
N VAL A 163 4.01 35.41 0.53
CA VAL A 163 4.98 35.62 1.62
C VAL A 163 4.30 35.62 2.99
N ARG A 164 3.13 36.24 3.13
CA ARG A 164 2.35 36.22 4.38
C ARG A 164 1.89 34.81 4.75
N LEU A 165 1.45 34.04 3.77
CA LEU A 165 1.00 32.67 3.96
C LEU A 165 2.15 31.79 4.45
N ARG A 166 3.34 31.86 3.83
CA ARG A 166 4.53 31.14 4.31
C ARG A 166 4.91 31.57 5.73
N LYS A 167 4.92 32.87 5.99
CA LYS A 167 5.25 33.43 7.32
C LYS A 167 4.36 32.96 8.47
N ARG A 168 3.16 32.44 8.19
CA ARG A 168 2.29 31.88 9.22
C ARG A 168 2.85 30.62 9.87
N VAL A 169 3.59 29.82 9.10
CA VAL A 169 4.20 28.58 9.57
C VAL A 169 5.72 28.68 9.74
N GLU A 170 6.36 29.70 9.14
CA GLU A 170 7.79 29.95 9.32
C GLU A 170 8.12 30.36 10.76
N ALA A 171 8.66 29.43 11.54
CA ALA A 171 9.29 29.71 12.83
C ALA A 171 10.83 29.74 12.71
N GLY A 172 11.34 30.51 11.74
CA GLY A 172 12.78 30.74 11.52
C GLY A 172 13.48 29.77 10.56
N ARG A 173 12.77 28.79 9.99
CA ARG A 173 13.17 28.10 8.75
C ARG A 173 12.18 28.43 7.63
N PRO A 174 12.62 28.52 6.37
CA PRO A 174 11.73 28.79 5.24
C PRO A 174 10.67 27.70 5.10
N ALA A 175 9.44 28.10 4.77
CA ALA A 175 8.38 27.15 4.48
C ALA A 175 8.51 26.61 3.05
N THR A 176 8.21 25.32 2.89
CA THR A 176 7.96 24.72 1.58
C THR A 176 6.50 24.95 1.20
N MET A 177 6.25 25.23 -0.08
CA MET A 177 4.90 25.44 -0.62
C MET A 177 4.71 24.59 -1.86
N ARG A 178 3.59 23.89 -1.92
CA ARG A 178 3.31 22.87 -2.92
C ARG A 178 1.89 22.96 -3.42
N PHE A 179 1.67 22.54 -4.66
CA PHE A 179 0.38 22.61 -5.34
C PHE A 179 0.04 21.31 -6.04
N LYS A 180 -1.23 20.89 -5.98
CA LYS A 180 -1.76 19.81 -6.79
C LYS A 180 -3.06 20.23 -7.47
N LEU A 181 -3.07 20.16 -8.79
CA LEU A 181 -4.26 20.48 -9.59
C LEU A 181 -5.22 19.28 -9.62
N VAL A 182 -6.44 19.46 -9.13
CA VAL A 182 -7.43 18.38 -8.95
C VAL A 182 -8.75 18.61 -9.70
N GLY A 183 -8.99 19.81 -10.21
CA GLY A 183 -10.19 20.13 -11.02
C GLY A 183 -9.91 21.17 -12.09
N ILE A 184 -10.57 21.05 -13.24
CA ILE A 184 -10.60 22.07 -14.30
C ILE A 184 -12.03 22.15 -14.84
N GLU A 185 -12.60 23.35 -14.82
CA GLU A 185 -13.90 23.65 -15.42
C GLU A 185 -13.71 24.68 -16.53
N ILE A 186 -14.00 24.27 -17.77
CA ILE A 186 -13.84 25.13 -18.95
C ILE A 186 -15.08 26.00 -19.09
N GLY A 187 -14.89 27.32 -19.11
CA GLY A 187 -15.92 28.31 -19.32
C GLY A 187 -15.98 28.83 -20.76
N GLU A 188 -16.75 29.92 -20.93
CA GLU A 188 -16.87 30.65 -22.19
C GLU A 188 -15.72 31.66 -22.38
N GLU A 189 -15.54 32.16 -23.61
CA GLU A 189 -14.63 33.30 -23.91
C GLU A 189 -13.18 33.13 -23.41
N GLU A 190 -12.61 31.92 -23.57
CA GLU A 190 -11.25 31.58 -23.11
C GLU A 190 -11.03 31.64 -21.59
N ARG A 191 -12.10 31.66 -20.80
CA ARG A 191 -12.02 31.56 -19.34
C ARG A 191 -12.13 30.13 -18.87
N PHE A 192 -11.46 29.81 -17.78
CA PHE A 192 -11.63 28.54 -17.08
C PHE A 192 -11.26 28.68 -15.61
N THR A 193 -11.74 27.76 -14.79
CA THR A 193 -11.41 27.71 -13.37
C THR A 193 -10.70 26.41 -13.02
N THR A 194 -9.84 26.46 -12.01
CA THR A 194 -9.12 25.28 -11.52
C THR A 194 -9.25 25.14 -10.02
N ASP A 195 -9.46 23.91 -9.55
CA ASP A 195 -9.38 23.58 -8.12
C ASP A 195 -7.99 23.01 -7.81
N VAL A 196 -7.33 23.59 -6.82
CA VAL A 196 -5.93 23.36 -6.48
C VAL A 196 -5.80 23.08 -4.98
N LEU A 197 -5.21 21.93 -4.64
CA LEU A 197 -4.78 21.64 -3.27
C LEU A 197 -3.45 22.35 -3.01
N VAL A 198 -3.34 23.01 -1.86
CA VAL A 198 -2.18 23.80 -1.46
C VAL A 198 -1.71 23.34 -0.09
N GLU A 199 -0.44 22.94 -0.02
CA GLU A 199 0.25 22.54 1.21
C GLU A 199 1.37 23.56 1.46
N VAL A 200 1.42 24.12 2.67
CA VAL A 200 2.53 24.97 3.13
C VAL A 200 3.03 24.43 4.45
N ALA A 201 4.28 23.97 4.50
CA ALA A 201 4.82 23.31 5.69
C ALA A 201 6.22 23.84 6.04
N ALA A 202 6.48 23.98 7.33
CA ALA A 202 7.78 24.34 7.89
C ALA A 202 8.03 23.61 9.22
N SER A 203 9.31 23.46 9.56
CA SER A 203 9.73 23.12 10.92
C SER A 203 10.42 24.33 11.53
N GLY A 204 10.01 24.78 12.72
CA GLY A 204 10.66 25.89 13.41
C GLY A 204 12.13 25.64 13.72
N VAL A 205 12.86 26.71 14.05
CA VAL A 205 14.25 26.62 14.56
C VAL A 205 14.28 25.91 15.91
N ASP A 206 13.19 26.01 16.68
CA ASP A 206 12.91 25.26 17.90
C ASP A 206 12.43 23.81 17.63
N GLY A 207 12.33 23.41 16.36
CA GLY A 207 11.89 22.08 15.93
C GLY A 207 10.37 21.90 15.84
N ARG A 208 9.56 22.88 16.24
CA ARG A 208 8.09 22.72 16.27
C ARG A 208 7.50 22.73 14.85
N PRO A 209 6.74 21.71 14.45
CA PRO A 209 6.16 21.66 13.11
C PRO A 209 4.90 22.53 13.00
N ALA A 210 4.74 23.17 11.85
CA ALA A 210 3.54 23.91 11.49
C ALA A 210 3.20 23.70 10.01
N GLN A 211 1.91 23.53 9.73
CA GLN A 211 1.40 23.23 8.38
C GLN A 211 0.12 24.00 8.09
N ILE A 212 -0.08 24.37 6.83
CA ILE A 212 -1.32 24.88 6.27
C ILE A 212 -1.76 23.95 5.14
N ASP A 213 -3.01 23.52 5.20
CA ASP A 213 -3.72 22.85 4.10
C ASP A 213 -4.84 23.76 3.60
N SER A 214 -4.90 23.99 2.30
CA SER A 214 -5.90 24.87 1.70
C SER A 214 -6.34 24.38 0.34
N VAL A 215 -7.61 24.63 0.00
CA VAL A 215 -8.13 24.41 -1.35
C VAL A 215 -8.40 25.76 -1.99
N TRP A 216 -7.83 25.99 -3.17
CA TRP A 216 -7.99 27.22 -3.94
C TRP A 216 -8.76 26.96 -5.21
N ARG A 217 -9.67 27.88 -5.55
CA ARG A 217 -10.28 27.99 -6.86
C ARG A 217 -9.67 29.17 -7.60
N CYS A 218 -8.87 28.88 -8.62
CA CYS A 218 -8.21 29.90 -9.43
C CYS A 218 -9.00 30.15 -10.71
N GLU A 219 -9.11 31.41 -11.11
CA GLU A 219 -9.71 31.84 -12.38
C GLU A 219 -8.61 32.22 -13.36
N TRP A 220 -8.72 31.75 -14.60
CA TRP A 220 -7.73 31.93 -15.64
C TRP A 220 -8.35 32.46 -16.92
N ILE A 221 -7.57 33.23 -17.67
CA ILE A 221 -7.95 33.72 -18.99
C ILE A 221 -6.85 33.39 -19.99
N GLY A 222 -7.28 32.94 -21.17
CA GLY A 222 -6.46 32.68 -22.33
C GLY A 222 -6.38 31.18 -22.64
N ARG A 223 -6.23 30.88 -23.92
CA ARG A 223 -5.82 29.53 -24.40
C ARG A 223 -4.38 29.51 -24.95
N GLY A 224 -3.68 30.66 -24.84
CA GLY A 224 -2.27 30.96 -25.21
C GLY A 224 -1.43 31.32 -23.96
N PRO A 225 -0.63 32.40 -23.91
CA PRO A 225 0.03 32.79 -22.66
C PRO A 225 -1.05 33.01 -21.59
N LEU A 226 -1.10 32.09 -20.64
CA LEU A 226 -2.15 32.04 -19.62
C LEU A 226 -1.95 33.19 -18.65
N LYS A 227 -3.05 33.83 -18.28
CA LYS A 227 -3.08 34.84 -17.24
C LYS A 227 -3.98 34.40 -16.10
N LEU A 228 -3.44 34.42 -14.89
CA LEU A 228 -4.21 34.24 -13.67
C LEU A 228 -5.03 35.51 -13.41
N ALA A 229 -6.34 35.35 -13.34
CA ALA A 229 -7.30 36.45 -13.16
C ALA A 229 -7.75 36.62 -11.71
N GLY A 230 -7.82 35.53 -10.96
CA GLY A 230 -8.19 35.57 -9.54
C GLY A 230 -7.90 34.27 -8.79
N ILE A 231 -7.82 34.37 -7.47
CA ILE A 231 -7.78 33.22 -6.57
C ILE A 231 -8.87 33.40 -5.52
N LYS A 232 -9.71 32.38 -5.33
CA LYS A 232 -10.65 32.25 -4.23
C LYS A 232 -10.21 31.11 -3.33
N VAL A 233 -10.06 31.37 -2.03
CA VAL A 233 -9.80 30.30 -1.06
C VAL A 233 -11.12 29.62 -0.72
N VAL A 234 -11.18 28.31 -0.94
CA VAL A 234 -12.36 27.44 -0.69
C VAL A 234 -12.33 26.90 0.73
N SER A 235 -11.15 26.47 1.20
CA SER A 235 -10.93 26.01 2.57
C SER A 235 -9.54 26.40 3.06
N PHE A 236 -9.40 26.58 4.37
CA PHE A 236 -8.14 26.88 5.03
C PHE A 236 -8.08 26.19 6.38
N ARG A 237 -7.03 25.42 6.60
CA ARG A 237 -6.71 24.78 7.87
C ARG A 237 -5.24 25.01 8.17
N GLU A 238 -4.96 25.41 9.39
CA GLU A 238 -3.59 25.62 9.88
C GLU A 238 -3.40 24.89 11.20
N THR A 239 -2.30 24.15 11.29
CA THR A 239 -1.99 23.26 12.41
C THR A 239 -0.63 23.60 12.98
N HIS A 240 -0.54 23.74 14.30
CA HIS A 240 0.70 23.92 15.05
C HIS A 240 0.78 22.87 16.15
N ALA A 241 1.85 22.09 16.19
CA ALA A 241 2.10 21.18 17.30
C ALA A 241 2.99 21.87 18.37
N PRO A 242 2.78 21.58 19.66
CA PRO A 242 3.59 22.17 20.73
C PRO A 242 5.03 21.63 20.76
N GLU A 243 5.25 20.47 20.14
CA GLU A 243 6.53 19.82 19.96
C GLU A 243 6.46 18.86 18.76
N VAL A 244 7.58 18.21 18.45
CA VAL A 244 7.59 17.09 17.52
C VAL A 244 6.87 15.92 18.19
N LEU A 245 5.71 15.53 17.65
CA LEU A 245 4.89 14.46 18.23
C LEU A 245 5.47 13.07 17.96
N PHE A 246 6.10 12.90 16.79
CA PHE A 246 6.75 11.66 16.38
C PHE A 246 8.15 11.96 15.86
N GLU A 247 9.14 11.24 16.37
CA GLU A 247 10.52 11.30 15.91
C GLU A 247 10.90 9.97 15.24
N ASP A 248 11.52 10.04 14.07
CA ASP A 248 12.05 8.86 13.40
C ASP A 248 13.23 8.29 14.19
N ALA A 249 12.98 7.16 14.87
CA ALA A 249 13.97 6.44 15.65
C ALA A 249 14.71 5.35 14.86
N THR A 250 14.45 5.19 13.57
CA THR A 250 15.00 4.11 12.74
C THR A 250 16.52 4.12 12.79
N ARG A 251 17.14 5.29 12.58
CA ARG A 251 18.61 5.37 12.58
C ARG A 251 19.23 5.00 13.94
N SER A 252 18.60 5.37 15.05
CA SER A 252 19.07 5.03 16.39
C SER A 252 18.87 3.55 16.71
N ALA A 253 17.71 2.98 16.36
CA ALA A 253 17.40 1.58 16.59
C ALA A 253 18.38 0.65 15.83
N PHE A 254 18.67 1.00 14.57
CA PHE A 254 19.50 0.20 13.68
C PHE A 254 20.99 0.59 13.68
N ILE A 255 21.43 1.48 14.58
CA ILE A 255 22.79 2.06 14.54
C ILE A 255 23.90 1.01 14.62
N LYS A 256 23.64 -0.12 15.28
CA LYS A 256 24.60 -1.22 15.48
C LYS A 256 24.45 -2.35 14.45
N VAL A 257 23.63 -2.17 13.41
CA VAL A 257 23.21 -3.26 12.52
C VAL A 257 23.71 -3.03 11.09
N PRO A 258 24.84 -3.65 10.71
CA PRO A 258 25.44 -3.44 9.39
C PRO A 258 24.55 -3.92 8.24
N SER A 259 23.67 -4.91 8.46
CA SER A 259 22.75 -5.37 7.42
C SER A 259 21.73 -4.30 7.04
N PHE A 260 21.24 -3.52 8.00
CA PHE A 260 20.33 -2.41 7.73
C PHE A 260 20.99 -1.37 6.80
N THR A 261 22.21 -0.94 7.15
CA THR A 261 22.92 0.07 6.33
C THR A 261 23.33 -0.48 4.96
N ARG A 262 23.64 -1.77 4.85
CA ARG A 262 24.11 -2.40 3.60
C ARG A 262 23.01 -2.93 2.69
N GLN A 263 21.79 -3.12 3.21
CA GLN A 263 20.66 -3.69 2.48
C GLN A 263 19.46 -2.76 2.48
N MET A 264 18.87 -2.52 3.66
CA MET A 264 17.59 -1.83 3.83
C MET A 264 17.63 -0.35 3.41
N MET A 265 18.79 0.30 3.48
CA MET A 265 18.96 1.70 3.05
C MET A 265 18.97 1.89 1.53
N TYR A 266 18.96 0.81 0.74
CA TYR A 266 19.00 0.86 -0.72
C TYR A 266 17.69 0.37 -1.31
N GLY A 267 17.09 1.19 -2.17
CA GLY A 267 15.86 0.83 -2.87
C GLY A 267 16.08 -0.14 -4.05
N VAL A 268 14.97 -0.62 -4.62
CA VAL A 268 14.93 -1.61 -5.70
C VAL A 268 15.79 -1.22 -6.91
N GLY A 269 15.85 0.07 -7.27
CA GLY A 269 16.68 0.56 -8.37
C GLY A 269 18.16 0.23 -8.19
N TYR A 270 18.71 0.47 -6.99
CA TYR A 270 20.10 0.16 -6.66
C TYR A 270 20.42 -1.32 -6.82
N TRP A 271 19.54 -2.19 -6.32
CA TRP A 271 19.73 -3.63 -6.37
C TRP A 271 19.53 -4.19 -7.79
N SER A 272 18.63 -3.60 -8.57
CA SER A 272 18.26 -4.11 -9.91
C SER A 272 19.43 -4.04 -10.88
N GLU A 273 20.32 -3.06 -10.70
CA GLU A 273 21.56 -2.92 -11.44
C GLU A 273 22.65 -3.93 -11.02
N ARG A 274 22.54 -4.54 -9.84
CA ARG A 274 23.61 -5.32 -9.18
C ARG A 274 23.31 -6.81 -9.09
N LEU A 275 22.03 -7.16 -8.99
CA LEU A 275 21.56 -8.53 -8.91
C LEU A 275 21.15 -8.99 -10.30
N THR A 276 21.93 -9.89 -10.89
CA THR A 276 21.80 -10.26 -12.30
C THR A 276 20.95 -11.50 -12.56
N ARG A 277 20.54 -12.25 -11.53
CA ARG A 277 19.40 -13.22 -11.49
C ARG A 277 19.54 -14.26 -10.36
N VAL A 278 18.59 -14.26 -9.43
CA VAL A 278 17.83 -15.45 -8.95
C VAL A 278 16.40 -14.95 -8.66
N ASP A 279 15.43 -15.38 -9.47
CA ASP A 279 13.97 -15.16 -9.45
C ASP A 279 13.43 -13.85 -8.85
N ASP A 280 13.51 -12.82 -9.71
CA ASP A 280 12.59 -11.69 -9.83
C ASP A 280 12.42 -10.80 -8.59
N MET A 281 13.44 -9.97 -8.37
CA MET A 281 13.23 -8.72 -7.66
C MET A 281 12.22 -7.87 -8.42
N HIS A 282 11.00 -7.80 -7.88
CA HIS A 282 9.91 -7.03 -8.45
C HIS A 282 10.19 -5.53 -8.33
N ILE A 283 10.14 -4.83 -9.47
CA ILE A 283 10.42 -3.39 -9.56
C ILE A 283 9.42 -2.52 -8.77
N THR A 284 8.28 -3.09 -8.38
CA THR A 284 7.24 -2.41 -7.60
C THR A 284 7.47 -2.47 -6.09
N GLY A 285 8.40 -3.28 -5.58
CA GLY A 285 8.83 -3.24 -4.17
C GLY A 285 7.76 -3.57 -3.13
N HIS A 286 6.90 -4.56 -3.39
CA HIS A 286 5.79 -4.95 -2.52
C HIS A 286 6.20 -5.93 -1.41
N GLN A 287 7.31 -5.69 -0.71
CA GLN A 287 7.76 -6.63 0.33
C GLN A 287 7.11 -6.34 1.68
N GLY A 288 6.62 -7.39 2.33
CA GLY A 288 5.94 -7.31 3.61
C GLY A 288 6.87 -7.23 4.82
N ILE A 289 6.28 -6.81 5.93
CA ILE A 289 6.85 -6.77 7.26
C ILE A 289 5.93 -7.55 8.19
N ALA A 290 6.49 -8.29 9.14
CA ALA A 290 5.77 -8.91 10.24
C ALA A 290 6.38 -8.45 11.56
N VAL A 291 5.52 -8.31 12.57
CA VAL A 291 5.90 -7.86 13.91
C VAL A 291 5.40 -8.89 14.91
N GLY A 292 6.23 -9.26 15.87
CA GLY A 292 5.87 -10.17 16.96
C GLY A 292 7.06 -10.45 17.86
N ASP A 293 6.78 -10.87 19.10
CA ASP A 293 7.80 -11.24 20.08
C ASP A 293 8.26 -12.68 19.83
N VAL A 294 9.25 -12.85 18.95
CA VAL A 294 9.72 -14.19 18.55
C VAL A 294 10.52 -14.87 19.65
N ASN A 295 10.95 -14.14 20.67
CA ASN A 295 11.89 -14.61 21.68
C ASN A 295 11.30 -14.71 23.11
N GLY A 296 10.08 -14.20 23.31
CA GLY A 296 9.31 -14.27 24.54
C GLY A 296 9.74 -13.29 25.63
N ASP A 297 10.39 -12.18 25.27
CA ASP A 297 10.84 -11.16 26.24
C ASP A 297 9.86 -9.99 26.45
N GLY A 298 8.73 -10.03 25.76
CA GLY A 298 7.67 -9.03 25.79
C GLY A 298 7.96 -7.79 24.94
N LEU A 299 8.97 -7.83 24.07
CA LEU A 299 9.28 -6.76 23.12
C LEU A 299 8.97 -7.20 21.69
N ASP A 300 8.44 -6.28 20.90
CA ASP A 300 8.16 -6.54 19.50
C ASP A 300 9.45 -6.66 18.68
N ASP A 301 9.59 -7.77 17.95
CA ASP A 301 10.64 -8.00 16.97
C ASP A 301 10.10 -7.80 15.55
N VAL A 302 10.98 -7.59 14.59
CA VAL A 302 10.60 -7.25 13.21
C VAL A 302 11.21 -8.23 12.21
N TYR A 303 10.35 -8.89 11.44
CA TYR A 303 10.75 -9.69 10.28
C TYR A 303 10.41 -8.95 8.97
N ILE A 304 11.39 -8.83 8.08
CA ILE A 304 11.27 -8.09 6.80
C ILE A 304 11.53 -9.06 5.64
N CYS A 305 10.55 -9.17 4.76
CA CYS A 305 10.69 -9.85 3.48
C CYS A 305 11.51 -8.99 2.51
N ASP A 306 12.24 -9.62 1.59
CA ASP A 306 12.96 -8.90 0.55
C ASP A 306 12.82 -9.57 -0.84
N GLY A 307 13.28 -8.88 -1.88
CA GLY A 307 13.30 -9.39 -3.24
C GLY A 307 14.32 -10.51 -3.45
N GLY A 308 14.10 -11.29 -4.50
CA GLY A 308 14.96 -12.44 -4.85
C GLY A 308 16.45 -12.09 -4.89
N GLY A 309 17.26 -12.89 -4.18
CA GLY A 309 18.70 -12.74 -4.08
C GLY A 309 19.18 -11.87 -2.91
N LEU A 310 18.27 -11.23 -2.17
CA LEU A 310 18.54 -10.56 -0.90
C LEU A 310 17.99 -11.42 0.25
N PRO A 311 18.73 -11.58 1.36
CA PRO A 311 18.23 -12.33 2.51
C PRO A 311 17.14 -11.55 3.23
N ASN A 312 16.03 -12.21 3.55
CA ASN A 312 15.05 -11.70 4.52
C ASN A 312 15.75 -11.39 5.87
N ARG A 313 15.18 -10.47 6.64
CA ARG A 313 15.80 -9.97 7.89
C ARG A 313 14.91 -10.16 9.10
N LEU A 314 15.46 -10.79 10.14
CA LEU A 314 14.88 -10.81 11.49
C LEU A 314 15.70 -9.88 12.39
N TYR A 315 15.08 -8.81 12.85
CA TYR A 315 15.64 -7.85 13.77
C TYR A 315 14.98 -8.01 15.13
N VAL A 316 15.75 -8.48 16.11
CA VAL A 316 15.28 -8.69 17.49
C VAL A 316 15.59 -7.46 18.33
N GLN A 317 14.58 -6.92 18.99
CA GLN A 317 14.67 -5.73 19.81
C GLN A 317 15.38 -6.05 21.14
N ASN A 318 16.20 -5.10 21.61
CA ASN A 318 16.77 -5.14 22.95
C ASN A 318 16.02 -4.15 23.85
N ALA A 319 16.08 -4.36 25.15
CA ALA A 319 15.48 -3.47 26.15
C ALA A 319 15.98 -2.00 26.09
N ASP A 320 17.09 -1.71 25.39
CA ASP A 320 17.58 -0.34 25.17
C ASP A 320 17.01 0.33 23.90
N GLY A 321 16.10 -0.35 23.18
CA GLY A 321 15.50 0.09 21.92
C GLY A 321 16.40 -0.08 20.70
N THR A 322 17.61 -0.62 20.85
CA THR A 322 18.44 -1.04 19.70
C THR A 322 18.06 -2.44 19.25
N VAL A 323 18.35 -2.79 18.01
CA VAL A 323 18.03 -4.13 17.47
C VAL A 323 19.29 -4.93 17.10
N GLU A 324 19.17 -6.25 17.08
CA GLU A 324 20.17 -7.20 16.59
C GLU A 324 19.67 -7.93 15.35
N ASP A 325 20.52 -8.12 14.34
CA ASP A 325 20.19 -9.01 13.21
C ASP A 325 20.42 -10.48 13.63
N ARG A 326 19.33 -11.25 13.75
CA ARG A 326 19.36 -12.68 14.07
C ARG A 326 19.02 -13.59 12.90
N SER A 327 18.82 -13.05 11.70
CA SER A 327 18.28 -13.76 10.53
C SER A 327 18.92 -15.13 10.27
N ALA A 328 20.26 -15.19 10.18
CA ALA A 328 20.97 -16.43 9.88
C ALA A 328 21.00 -17.42 11.07
N GLY A 329 21.10 -16.91 12.30
CA GLY A 329 21.06 -17.74 13.50
C GLY A 329 19.68 -18.34 13.75
N ALA A 330 18.65 -17.58 13.39
CA ALA A 330 17.24 -17.97 13.43
C ALA A 330 16.83 -18.87 12.25
N ARG A 331 17.68 -19.01 11.22
CA ARG A 331 17.46 -19.83 10.01
C ARG A 331 16.32 -19.32 9.11
N VAL A 332 16.17 -17.99 9.03
CA VAL A 332 15.08 -17.30 8.31
C VAL A 332 15.58 -16.29 7.28
N ASP A 333 16.88 -16.32 6.94
CA ASP A 333 17.53 -15.46 5.95
C ASP A 333 17.33 -15.95 4.50
N PHE A 334 16.09 -16.32 4.17
CA PHE A 334 15.68 -16.81 2.85
C PHE A 334 16.09 -15.84 1.74
N LEU A 335 16.60 -16.39 0.63
CA LEU A 335 16.99 -15.62 -0.57
C LEU A 335 15.90 -15.62 -1.63
N GLU A 336 14.92 -16.50 -1.48
CA GLU A 336 13.73 -16.55 -2.30
C GLU A 336 12.93 -15.26 -2.12
N SER A 337 12.48 -14.68 -3.25
CA SER A 337 11.62 -13.51 -3.25
C SER A 337 10.41 -13.77 -2.36
N SER A 338 10.23 -12.93 -1.35
CA SER A 338 9.19 -13.06 -0.32
C SER A 338 8.33 -11.80 -0.31
N ARG A 339 7.00 -11.95 -0.16
CA ARG A 339 6.05 -10.83 -0.26
C ARG A 339 5.31 -10.53 1.04
N SER A 340 5.13 -11.52 1.90
CA SER A 340 4.40 -11.38 3.16
C SER A 340 4.90 -12.39 4.17
N ALA A 341 4.79 -12.04 5.45
CA ALA A 341 5.04 -12.94 6.55
C ALA A 341 4.04 -12.68 7.67
N LEU A 342 3.81 -13.67 8.52
CA LEU A 342 3.05 -13.55 9.76
C LEU A 342 3.86 -14.17 10.89
N ILE A 343 3.82 -13.54 12.07
CA ILE A 343 4.37 -14.06 13.32
C ILE A 343 3.18 -14.34 14.24
N VAL A 344 2.84 -15.62 14.42
CA VAL A 344 1.63 -16.09 15.14
C VAL A 344 1.89 -17.46 15.74
N ASP A 345 1.21 -17.83 16.82
CA ASP A 345 1.30 -19.17 17.43
C ASP A 345 0.44 -20.16 16.61
N LEU A 346 1.05 -21.06 15.82
CA LEU A 346 0.32 -21.97 14.91
C LEU A 346 0.02 -23.33 15.51
N ASP A 347 0.76 -23.75 16.54
CA ASP A 347 0.56 -25.03 17.19
C ASP A 347 0.10 -24.93 18.65
N ASN A 348 -0.27 -23.72 19.07
CA ASN A 348 -0.86 -23.38 20.36
C ASN A 348 0.05 -23.75 21.55
N ASP A 349 1.38 -23.61 21.38
CA ASP A 349 2.36 -23.94 22.40
C ASP A 349 2.85 -22.74 23.23
N GLY A 350 2.43 -21.53 22.82
CA GLY A 350 2.71 -20.27 23.50
C GLY A 350 3.94 -19.53 22.99
N ASP A 351 4.69 -20.05 22.02
CA ASP A 351 5.64 -19.27 21.24
C ASP A 351 5.10 -18.89 19.86
N GLN A 352 5.64 -17.83 19.26
CA GLN A 352 5.16 -17.33 17.98
C GLN A 352 5.98 -17.96 16.84
N ASP A 353 5.28 -18.70 15.98
CA ASP A 353 5.78 -19.30 14.75
C ASP A 353 5.91 -18.28 13.61
N LEU A 354 6.56 -18.70 12.52
CA LEU A 354 6.73 -17.86 11.34
C LEU A 354 6.11 -18.50 10.10
N ILE A 355 5.28 -17.71 9.40
CA ILE A 355 4.78 -18.02 8.06
C ILE A 355 5.47 -17.09 7.08
N VAL A 356 5.97 -17.60 5.95
CA VAL A 356 6.56 -16.76 4.89
C VAL A 356 5.98 -17.11 3.53
N ALA A 357 5.32 -16.14 2.91
CA ALA A 357 4.87 -16.21 1.53
C ALA A 357 6.05 -15.94 0.58
N THR A 358 6.60 -17.01 0.02
CA THR A 358 7.63 -16.94 -1.02
C THR A 358 7.01 -17.06 -2.40
N VAL A 359 7.77 -16.73 -3.45
CA VAL A 359 7.35 -16.94 -4.84
C VAL A 359 7.03 -18.40 -5.19
N ALA A 360 7.52 -19.37 -4.40
CA ALA A 360 7.34 -20.79 -4.67
C ALA A 360 6.29 -21.47 -3.78
N LEU A 361 6.28 -21.14 -2.49
CA LEU A 361 5.48 -21.79 -1.46
C LEU A 361 5.12 -20.80 -0.35
N VAL A 362 3.98 -21.04 0.30
CA VAL A 362 3.75 -20.56 1.67
C VAL A 362 4.51 -21.49 2.62
N LEU A 363 5.55 -21.00 3.27
CA LEU A 363 6.39 -21.76 4.19
C LEU A 363 5.86 -21.65 5.61
N PHE A 364 5.90 -22.77 6.34
CA PHE A 364 5.55 -22.83 7.77
C PHE A 364 6.77 -23.24 8.58
N LEU A 365 7.11 -22.43 9.58
CA LEU A 365 8.26 -22.64 10.42
C LEU A 365 7.84 -22.67 11.89
N GLU A 366 8.19 -23.76 12.56
CA GLU A 366 8.06 -23.94 14.01
C GLU A 366 9.13 -23.11 14.72
N ASN A 367 8.75 -22.27 15.67
CA ASN A 367 9.69 -21.70 16.61
C ASN A 367 10.07 -22.80 17.62
N GLU A 368 11.35 -23.15 17.71
CA GLU A 368 11.83 -24.13 18.70
C GLU A 368 12.20 -23.43 20.02
N GLY A 369 11.64 -22.24 20.26
CA GLY A 369 11.98 -21.30 21.32
C GLY A 369 13.08 -20.28 20.98
N ALA A 370 13.00 -19.12 21.64
CA ALA A 370 13.98 -18.02 21.57
C ALA A 370 14.24 -17.46 20.16
N GLY A 371 13.26 -17.61 19.25
CA GLY A 371 13.31 -17.08 17.88
C GLY A 371 14.19 -17.91 16.95
N VAL A 372 14.29 -19.22 17.17
CA VAL A 372 15.05 -20.15 16.33
C VAL A 372 14.10 -21.08 15.61
N PHE A 373 14.00 -20.90 14.29
CA PHE A 373 12.91 -21.49 13.52
C PHE A 373 13.30 -22.74 12.77
N LYS A 374 12.40 -23.71 12.68
CA LYS A 374 12.57 -24.95 11.94
C LYS A 374 11.50 -25.07 10.87
N LEU A 375 11.94 -25.16 9.63
CA LEU A 375 11.05 -25.35 8.49
C LEU A 375 10.30 -26.69 8.60
N ARG A 376 8.99 -26.63 8.76
CA ARG A 376 8.09 -27.80 8.82
C ARG A 376 7.65 -28.26 7.44
N GLY A 377 7.52 -27.32 6.50
CA GLY A 377 7.21 -27.58 5.10
C GLY A 377 6.60 -26.36 4.43
N GLY A 378 5.93 -26.55 3.30
CA GLY A 378 5.19 -25.47 2.65
C GLY A 378 4.03 -25.95 1.78
N HIS A 379 3.12 -25.03 1.49
CA HIS A 379 1.93 -25.25 0.68
C HIS A 379 2.07 -24.59 -0.72
N PRO A 380 1.83 -25.33 -1.82
CA PRO A 380 2.01 -24.82 -3.20
C PRO A 380 0.74 -24.21 -3.82
N GLY A 381 -0.38 -24.17 -3.09
CA GLY A 381 -1.70 -23.80 -3.63
C GLY A 381 -1.85 -22.34 -4.07
N SER A 382 -0.91 -21.47 -3.70
CA SER A 382 -0.87 -20.07 -4.14
C SER A 382 0.41 -19.84 -4.93
N PRO A 383 0.35 -19.82 -6.28
CA PRO A 383 1.51 -19.54 -7.13
C PRO A 383 1.93 -18.07 -7.16
N GLY A 384 1.13 -17.16 -6.60
CA GLY A 384 1.44 -15.74 -6.51
C GLY A 384 0.97 -15.12 -5.19
N PRO A 385 1.41 -15.61 -4.02
CA PRO A 385 0.95 -15.08 -2.74
C PRO A 385 1.51 -13.67 -2.55
N TYR A 386 0.64 -12.70 -2.25
CA TYR A 386 1.00 -11.30 -2.02
C TYR A 386 0.85 -10.89 -0.56
N SER A 387 -0.22 -11.33 0.09
CA SER A 387 -0.43 -11.13 1.52
C SER A 387 -1.14 -12.33 2.14
N MET A 388 -1.14 -12.36 3.47
CA MET A 388 -1.78 -13.39 4.26
C MET A 388 -2.46 -12.74 5.46
N ALA A 389 -3.56 -13.33 5.92
CA ALA A 389 -4.23 -12.97 7.15
C ALA A 389 -4.65 -14.24 7.88
N ALA A 390 -4.54 -14.26 9.21
CA ALA A 390 -4.86 -15.42 10.03
C ALA A 390 -6.02 -15.14 10.99
N ALA A 391 -6.89 -16.12 11.15
CA ALA A 391 -7.98 -16.16 12.12
C ALA A 391 -8.42 -17.63 12.30
N ASP A 392 -8.98 -17.96 13.45
CA ASP A 392 -9.70 -19.22 13.67
C ASP A 392 -11.10 -19.07 13.03
N TYR A 393 -11.27 -19.54 11.80
CA TYR A 393 -12.50 -19.24 11.04
C TYR A 393 -13.64 -20.21 11.37
N ASP A 394 -13.35 -21.39 11.92
CA ASP A 394 -14.34 -22.40 12.29
C ASP A 394 -14.46 -22.63 13.80
N ASN A 395 -13.85 -21.75 14.60
CA ASN A 395 -13.91 -21.71 16.06
C ASN A 395 -13.41 -23.03 16.70
N ASP A 396 -12.41 -23.67 16.10
CA ASP A 396 -11.84 -24.93 16.56
C ASP A 396 -10.60 -24.76 17.46
N GLY A 397 -10.10 -23.53 17.56
CA GLY A 397 -8.98 -23.11 18.39
C GLY A 397 -7.64 -23.05 17.67
N ASP A 398 -7.52 -23.54 16.44
CA ASP A 398 -6.31 -23.44 15.64
C ASP A 398 -6.38 -22.24 14.68
N LEU A 399 -5.31 -21.45 14.56
CA LEU A 399 -5.31 -20.33 13.61
C LEU A 399 -5.20 -20.84 12.16
N ASP A 400 -6.15 -20.43 11.32
CA ASP A 400 -6.19 -20.72 9.90
C ASP A 400 -5.60 -19.57 9.08
N LEU A 401 -5.34 -19.85 7.79
CA LEU A 401 -4.64 -18.90 6.92
C LEU A 401 -5.41 -18.61 5.64
N TYR A 402 -5.82 -17.36 5.46
CA TYR A 402 -6.23 -16.85 4.16
C TYR A 402 -5.03 -16.26 3.42
N VAL A 403 -4.80 -16.70 2.19
CA VAL A 403 -3.68 -16.26 1.34
C VAL A 403 -4.24 -15.55 0.11
N ALA A 404 -3.90 -14.27 -0.02
CA ALA A 404 -4.24 -13.44 -1.16
C ALA A 404 -3.30 -13.72 -2.34
N ASP A 405 -3.86 -14.09 -3.48
CA ASP A 405 -3.14 -14.35 -4.72
C ASP A 405 -3.48 -13.30 -5.78
N TYR A 406 -2.46 -12.62 -6.28
CA TYR A 406 -2.67 -11.43 -7.12
C TYR A 406 -2.91 -11.79 -8.59
N GLY A 407 -2.04 -12.60 -9.19
CA GLY A 407 -2.08 -12.91 -10.61
C GLY A 407 -2.28 -14.39 -10.84
N ALA A 408 -2.93 -14.75 -11.95
CA ALA A 408 -2.97 -16.15 -12.37
C ALA A 408 -1.53 -16.70 -12.45
N GLY A 409 -1.34 -17.96 -12.05
CA GLY A 409 -0.03 -18.62 -12.01
C GLY A 409 0.71 -18.60 -13.36
N ARG A 410 1.97 -19.07 -13.38
CA ARG A 410 2.84 -19.05 -14.57
C ARG A 410 2.10 -19.56 -15.81
N SER A 411 2.00 -18.70 -16.82
CA SER A 411 1.46 -19.08 -18.13
C SER A 411 2.39 -20.10 -18.81
N SER A 412 1.90 -20.73 -19.89
CA SER A 412 2.71 -21.70 -20.66
C SER A 412 3.99 -21.11 -21.28
N SER A 413 4.09 -19.78 -21.41
CA SER A 413 5.29 -19.08 -21.86
C SER A 413 6.26 -18.74 -20.72
N GLY A 414 5.89 -19.01 -19.47
CA GLY A 414 6.65 -18.64 -18.27
C GLY A 414 6.33 -17.25 -17.71
N ALA A 415 5.55 -16.43 -18.41
CA ALA A 415 5.14 -15.10 -17.94
C ALA A 415 4.19 -15.18 -16.73
N GLN A 416 4.22 -14.18 -15.85
CA GLN A 416 3.36 -14.02 -14.66
C GLN A 416 2.77 -12.60 -14.54
N GLY A 417 1.71 -12.45 -13.75
CA GLY A 417 1.11 -11.15 -13.47
C GLY A 417 0.77 -10.38 -14.74
N PHE A 418 1.07 -9.08 -14.77
CA PHE A 418 0.80 -8.21 -15.93
C PHE A 418 1.51 -8.65 -17.22
N GLU A 419 2.64 -9.35 -17.13
CA GLU A 419 3.33 -9.88 -18.32
C GLU A 419 2.55 -11.03 -18.96
N ALA A 420 1.81 -11.79 -18.14
CA ALA A 420 0.99 -12.91 -18.60
C ALA A 420 -0.36 -12.42 -19.14
N GLN A 421 -1.08 -11.65 -18.34
CA GLN A 421 -2.40 -11.13 -18.67
C GLN A 421 -2.64 -9.79 -18.00
N SER A 422 -3.16 -8.83 -18.76
CA SER A 422 -3.64 -7.59 -18.16
C SER A 422 -5.02 -7.79 -17.52
N PRO A 423 -5.33 -7.10 -16.42
CA PRO A 423 -6.66 -7.07 -15.84
C PRO A 423 -7.62 -6.32 -16.78
N VAL A 424 -8.64 -7.02 -17.29
CA VAL A 424 -9.61 -6.45 -18.24
C VAL A 424 -11.03 -6.94 -17.92
N PRO A 425 -12.02 -6.03 -17.73
CA PRO A 425 -11.85 -4.58 -17.59
C PRO A 425 -11.19 -4.24 -16.24
N TYR A 426 -10.38 -3.17 -16.19
CA TYR A 426 -9.65 -2.73 -14.99
C TYR A 426 -10.53 -2.74 -13.72
N ASN A 427 -11.74 -2.19 -13.83
CA ASN A 427 -12.63 -1.94 -12.71
C ASN A 427 -13.49 -3.15 -12.28
N ASP A 428 -13.50 -4.25 -13.04
CA ASP A 428 -14.25 -5.47 -12.72
C ASP A 428 -13.53 -6.73 -13.20
N ALA A 429 -12.20 -6.75 -13.07
CA ALA A 429 -11.38 -7.88 -13.52
C ALA A 429 -11.67 -9.14 -12.68
N GLU A 430 -11.70 -10.30 -13.35
CA GLU A 430 -11.95 -11.63 -12.76
C GLU A 430 -10.93 -12.68 -13.25
N ASN A 431 -9.80 -12.21 -13.81
CA ASN A 431 -8.72 -13.03 -14.36
C ASN A 431 -7.42 -12.97 -13.54
N GLY A 432 -7.52 -12.67 -12.24
CA GLY A 432 -6.41 -12.67 -11.30
C GLY A 432 -6.10 -14.05 -10.72
N GLY A 433 -5.38 -14.06 -9.60
CA GLY A 433 -5.03 -15.26 -8.85
C GLY A 433 -6.24 -15.82 -8.09
N ARG A 434 -6.23 -17.13 -7.82
CA ARG A 434 -7.22 -17.74 -6.92
C ARG A 434 -6.70 -17.64 -5.49
N ASN A 435 -7.41 -16.95 -4.61
CA ASN A 435 -7.07 -16.94 -3.18
C ASN A 435 -7.38 -18.29 -2.55
N ILE A 436 -6.68 -18.62 -1.47
CA ILE A 436 -6.86 -19.90 -0.76
C ILE A 436 -7.09 -19.67 0.73
N LEU A 437 -8.01 -20.44 1.31
CA LEU A 437 -8.15 -20.62 2.75
C LEU A 437 -7.56 -21.99 3.12
N LEU A 438 -6.54 -21.97 3.97
CA LEU A 438 -5.88 -23.14 4.51
C LEU A 438 -6.33 -23.37 5.95
N ALA A 439 -7.10 -24.43 6.18
CA ALA A 439 -7.48 -24.85 7.52
C ALA A 439 -6.30 -25.54 8.21
N ASN A 440 -5.99 -25.13 9.44
CA ASN A 440 -4.98 -25.75 10.29
C ASN A 440 -5.61 -26.88 11.10
N HIS A 441 -4.98 -28.06 11.10
CA HIS A 441 -5.45 -29.25 11.83
C HIS A 441 -4.51 -29.58 13.00
N GLY A 442 -3.79 -28.57 13.48
CA GLY A 442 -2.70 -28.68 14.43
C GLY A 442 -1.46 -29.41 13.90
N SER A 443 -0.34 -29.23 14.60
CA SER A 443 0.96 -29.83 14.27
C SER A 443 1.42 -29.53 12.83
N PHE A 444 1.20 -28.29 12.36
CA PHE A 444 1.57 -27.83 11.03
C PHE A 444 0.96 -28.67 9.89
N ARG A 445 -0.29 -29.10 10.04
CA ARG A 445 -1.03 -29.81 8.98
C ARG A 445 -2.10 -28.89 8.43
N PHE A 446 -2.03 -28.61 7.13
CA PHE A 446 -2.93 -27.67 6.47
C PHE A 446 -3.67 -28.32 5.30
N SER A 447 -4.92 -27.90 5.07
CA SER A 447 -5.71 -28.30 3.90
C SER A 447 -6.38 -27.10 3.24
N ASP A 448 -6.39 -27.04 1.90
CA ASP A 448 -7.20 -26.05 1.16
C ASP A 448 -8.70 -26.38 1.30
N VAL A 449 -9.38 -25.59 2.13
CA VAL A 449 -10.83 -25.68 2.38
C VAL A 449 -11.64 -24.63 1.63
N THR A 450 -11.00 -23.78 0.82
CA THR A 450 -11.60 -22.62 0.15
C THR A 450 -12.96 -22.94 -0.48
N LYS A 451 -13.05 -24.04 -1.25
CA LYS A 451 -14.30 -24.42 -1.92
C LYS A 451 -15.35 -24.95 -0.94
N SER A 452 -14.96 -25.81 -0.01
CA SER A 452 -15.87 -26.37 0.99
C SER A 452 -16.36 -25.33 2.00
N ALA A 453 -15.59 -24.26 2.20
CA ALA A 453 -15.94 -23.12 3.03
C ALA A 453 -16.82 -22.09 2.28
N GLY A 454 -17.00 -22.18 0.96
CA GLY A 454 -17.83 -21.23 0.21
C GLY A 454 -17.09 -19.98 -0.30
N LEU A 455 -15.76 -19.98 -0.25
CA LEU A 455 -14.91 -18.90 -0.76
C LEU A 455 -14.52 -19.08 -2.24
N ASP A 456 -15.29 -19.83 -3.04
CA ASP A 456 -15.05 -19.95 -4.49
C ASP A 456 -15.78 -18.89 -5.34
N GLN A 457 -16.71 -18.16 -4.72
CA GLN A 457 -17.37 -16.99 -5.29
C GLN A 457 -16.47 -15.75 -5.26
N ASN A 458 -16.42 -14.98 -6.36
CA ASN A 458 -15.59 -13.77 -6.50
C ASN A 458 -14.10 -13.93 -6.17
N ASN A 459 -13.58 -15.17 -6.23
CA ASN A 459 -12.26 -15.54 -5.75
C ASN A 459 -11.20 -15.71 -6.87
N THR A 460 -11.30 -14.94 -7.96
CA THR A 460 -10.29 -14.93 -9.04
C THR A 460 -9.93 -13.51 -9.45
N ARG A 461 -9.94 -12.58 -8.49
CA ARG A 461 -9.62 -11.17 -8.70
C ARG A 461 -8.15 -10.91 -8.40
N TRP A 462 -7.71 -9.67 -8.55
CA TRP A 462 -6.31 -9.30 -8.32
C TRP A 462 -6.14 -8.81 -6.89
N THR A 463 -5.98 -9.76 -5.96
CA THR A 463 -6.09 -9.50 -4.52
C THR A 463 -4.76 -9.05 -3.92
N PHE A 464 -4.79 -7.96 -3.15
CA PHE A 464 -3.61 -7.48 -2.41
C PHE A 464 -3.68 -7.75 -0.92
N ALA A 465 -4.85 -7.66 -0.31
CA ALA A 465 -5.00 -7.73 1.14
C ALA A 465 -6.33 -8.38 1.52
N ALA A 466 -6.36 -8.92 2.72
CA ALA A 466 -7.58 -9.32 3.39
C ALA A 466 -7.49 -8.96 4.88
N ALA A 467 -8.64 -8.73 5.51
CA ALA A 467 -8.74 -8.43 6.93
C ALA A 467 -9.92 -9.18 7.53
N TRP A 468 -9.68 -9.82 8.66
CA TRP A 468 -10.69 -10.53 9.46
C TRP A 468 -11.35 -9.58 10.46
N GLU A 469 -12.65 -9.72 10.68
CA GLU A 469 -13.43 -9.02 11.71
C GLU A 469 -14.75 -9.73 11.96
N ASP A 470 -15.28 -9.71 13.18
CA ASP A 470 -16.65 -10.14 13.50
C ASP A 470 -17.57 -8.92 13.34
N TYR A 471 -17.88 -8.54 12.09
CA TYR A 471 -18.49 -7.24 11.82
C TYR A 471 -19.96 -7.20 12.27
N ASP A 472 -20.64 -8.35 12.37
CA ASP A 472 -22.02 -8.44 12.83
C ASP A 472 -22.19 -8.95 14.28
N GLN A 473 -21.06 -9.17 14.97
CA GLN A 473 -20.98 -9.50 16.40
C GLN A 473 -21.68 -10.82 16.76
N ASP A 474 -21.59 -11.81 15.88
CA ASP A 474 -22.18 -13.13 16.08
C ASP A 474 -21.16 -14.18 16.61
N GLY A 475 -19.88 -13.83 16.64
CA GLY A 475 -18.79 -14.65 17.14
C GLY A 475 -18.06 -15.46 16.07
N ASP A 476 -18.48 -15.38 14.80
CA ASP A 476 -17.75 -15.96 13.68
C ASP A 476 -16.89 -14.88 13.00
N ALA A 477 -15.62 -15.19 12.69
CA ALA A 477 -14.76 -14.24 12.00
C ALA A 477 -15.17 -14.10 10.52
N ASP A 478 -15.54 -12.89 10.09
CA ASP A 478 -15.84 -12.53 8.71
C ASP A 478 -14.59 -12.03 7.97
N LEU A 479 -14.62 -12.10 6.64
CA LEU A 479 -13.46 -11.81 5.82
C LEU A 479 -13.74 -10.70 4.80
N TYR A 480 -13.06 -9.56 4.92
CA TYR A 480 -13.02 -8.55 3.86
C TYR A 480 -11.80 -8.74 2.96
N VAL A 481 -12.01 -8.77 1.66
CA VAL A 481 -10.99 -9.03 0.63
C VAL A 481 -10.88 -7.84 -0.31
N VAL A 482 -9.66 -7.32 -0.44
CA VAL A 482 -9.33 -6.10 -1.17
C VAL A 482 -8.60 -6.41 -2.48
N ASN A 483 -9.12 -5.87 -3.57
CA ASN A 483 -8.64 -6.12 -4.92
C ASN A 483 -8.11 -4.84 -5.58
N ASP A 484 -6.91 -4.92 -6.15
CA ASP A 484 -6.32 -3.87 -7.01
C ASP A 484 -7.12 -3.72 -8.30
N PHE A 485 -7.58 -4.84 -8.84
CA PHE A 485 -8.48 -4.87 -9.99
C PHE A 485 -9.67 -5.76 -9.70
N GLY A 486 -10.84 -5.24 -10.04
CA GLY A 486 -12.10 -5.87 -9.66
C GLY A 486 -12.74 -5.23 -8.44
N ARG A 487 -13.89 -5.77 -8.06
CA ARG A 487 -14.62 -5.33 -6.87
C ARG A 487 -14.08 -6.01 -5.62
N ASN A 488 -14.14 -5.33 -4.48
CA ASN A 488 -13.87 -5.92 -3.18
C ASN A 488 -15.04 -6.80 -2.74
N SER A 489 -14.77 -7.74 -1.83
CA SER A 489 -15.75 -8.68 -1.29
C SER A 489 -15.71 -8.66 0.23
N LEU A 490 -16.89 -8.76 0.85
CA LEU A 490 -17.07 -9.03 2.28
C LEU A 490 -17.76 -10.38 2.37
N TYR A 491 -17.05 -11.39 2.82
CA TYR A 491 -17.59 -12.71 3.05
C TYR A 491 -18.04 -12.81 4.50
N ARG A 492 -19.34 -12.84 4.72
CA ARG A 492 -19.88 -13.17 6.04
C ARG A 492 -19.70 -14.66 6.30
N ASN A 493 -19.21 -15.00 7.47
CA ASN A 493 -19.08 -16.36 7.94
C ASN A 493 -20.34 -16.77 8.71
N ASP A 494 -20.98 -17.86 8.30
CA ASP A 494 -22.10 -18.46 9.02
C ASP A 494 -21.67 -19.91 9.41
N GLU A 495 -21.07 -20.09 10.59
CA GLU A 495 -20.55 -21.37 11.11
C GLU A 495 -19.54 -22.09 10.17
N GLY A 496 -18.50 -21.39 9.72
CA GLY A 496 -17.47 -21.91 8.79
C GLY A 496 -17.95 -22.01 7.33
N LYS A 497 -19.00 -21.26 6.98
CA LYS A 497 -19.54 -21.15 5.61
C LYS A 497 -19.67 -19.69 5.21
N PHE A 498 -18.90 -19.32 4.20
CA PHE A 498 -18.80 -17.97 3.71
C PHE A 498 -19.81 -17.64 2.63
N LYS A 499 -20.35 -16.41 2.69
CA LYS A 499 -21.17 -15.80 1.64
C LYS A 499 -20.77 -14.34 1.44
N ASP A 500 -20.44 -13.97 0.21
CA ASP A 500 -20.22 -12.58 -0.20
C ASP A 500 -21.51 -11.75 -0.05
N VAL A 501 -21.45 -10.77 0.83
CA VAL A 501 -22.50 -9.81 1.17
C VAL A 501 -22.08 -8.36 0.91
N ALA A 502 -20.93 -8.11 0.26
CA ALA A 502 -20.37 -6.76 0.10
C ALA A 502 -21.38 -5.74 -0.45
N ARG A 503 -22.09 -6.12 -1.51
CA ARG A 503 -23.12 -5.28 -2.12
C ARG A 503 -24.36 -5.12 -1.24
N GLU A 504 -24.75 -6.18 -0.53
CA GLU A 504 -25.93 -6.20 0.33
C GLU A 504 -25.77 -5.20 1.48
N VAL A 505 -24.58 -5.13 2.07
CA VAL A 505 -24.30 -4.26 3.21
C VAL A 505 -23.65 -2.93 2.83
N GLY A 506 -23.28 -2.71 1.56
CA GLY A 506 -22.84 -1.41 1.05
C GLY A 506 -21.34 -1.13 1.11
N VAL A 507 -20.51 -2.19 1.11
CA VAL A 507 -19.03 -2.12 1.12
C VAL A 507 -18.39 -2.68 -0.14
N GLU A 508 -19.16 -2.92 -1.22
CA GLU A 508 -18.61 -3.28 -2.53
C GLU A 508 -17.84 -2.10 -3.15
N ASP A 509 -16.57 -1.96 -2.77
CA ASP A 509 -15.65 -0.97 -3.34
C ASP A 509 -15.06 -1.46 -4.68
N MET A 510 -14.66 -0.54 -5.55
CA MET A 510 -14.25 -0.82 -6.92
C MET A 510 -12.78 -0.47 -7.17
N ALA A 511 -11.94 -1.49 -7.32
CA ALA A 511 -10.56 -1.43 -7.79
C ALA A 511 -9.65 -0.42 -7.08
N GLY A 512 -8.35 -0.48 -7.39
CA GLY A 512 -7.30 0.29 -6.76
C GLY A 512 -7.12 0.00 -5.27
N GLY A 513 -7.74 -1.05 -4.73
CA GLY A 513 -7.67 -1.42 -3.33
C GLY A 513 -6.34 -2.08 -2.99
N MET A 514 -5.75 -1.65 -1.89
CA MET A 514 -4.40 -2.04 -1.45
C MET A 514 -4.38 -2.63 -0.04
N SER A 515 -5.24 -2.13 0.85
CA SER A 515 -5.34 -2.57 2.23
C SER A 515 -6.76 -2.39 2.77
N ALA A 516 -7.07 -3.13 3.84
CA ALA A 516 -8.25 -2.92 4.66
C ALA A 516 -7.85 -2.89 6.14
N SER A 517 -8.54 -2.06 6.91
CA SER A 517 -8.43 -2.02 8.36
C SER A 517 -9.81 -1.79 8.97
N TRP A 518 -10.05 -2.45 10.09
CA TRP A 518 -11.25 -2.31 10.90
C TRP A 518 -10.93 -1.45 12.12
N GLY A 519 -11.87 -0.62 12.56
CA GLY A 519 -11.74 0.19 13.76
C GLY A 519 -13.02 0.97 14.07
N ASP A 520 -13.24 1.35 15.32
CA ASP A 520 -14.41 2.10 15.75
C ASP A 520 -14.17 3.60 15.55
N ALA A 521 -14.15 4.04 14.29
CA ALA A 521 -13.76 5.39 13.90
C ALA A 521 -14.66 6.49 14.50
N ASN A 522 -15.87 6.13 14.92
CA ASN A 522 -16.85 7.07 15.46
C ASN A 522 -17.19 6.86 16.96
N GLY A 523 -16.69 5.80 17.57
CA GLY A 523 -16.83 5.49 18.99
C GLY A 523 -18.20 4.96 19.38
N ASP A 524 -18.90 4.25 18.48
CA ASP A 524 -20.25 3.71 18.71
C ASP A 524 -20.30 2.21 19.05
N GLY A 525 -19.14 1.58 19.19
CA GLY A 525 -18.97 0.17 19.54
C GLY A 525 -19.23 -0.79 18.37
N ARG A 526 -19.25 -0.30 17.13
CA ARG A 526 -19.30 -1.10 15.91
C ARG A 526 -18.07 -0.83 15.06
N MET A 527 -17.57 -1.86 14.37
CA MET A 527 -16.37 -1.72 13.56
C MET A 527 -16.69 -1.07 12.23
N ASP A 528 -16.04 0.06 11.98
CA ASP A 528 -16.05 0.75 10.70
C ASP A 528 -14.93 0.18 9.81
N LEU A 529 -15.15 0.16 8.51
CA LEU A 529 -14.21 -0.39 7.54
C LEU A 529 -13.51 0.74 6.78
N TYR A 530 -12.19 0.79 6.89
CA TYR A 530 -11.36 1.62 6.05
C TYR A 530 -10.68 0.80 4.94
N VAL A 531 -10.73 1.29 3.71
CA VAL A 531 -10.07 0.69 2.55
C VAL A 531 -9.06 1.68 1.99
N GLY A 532 -7.79 1.29 2.01
CA GLY A 532 -6.71 2.01 1.34
C GLY A 532 -6.82 1.79 -0.16
N ASN A 533 -6.98 2.89 -0.92
CA ASN A 533 -7.10 2.90 -2.37
C ASN A 533 -6.05 3.84 -3.01
N MET A 534 -6.14 4.01 -4.33
CA MET A 534 -5.35 4.98 -5.08
C MET A 534 -6.12 6.28 -5.33
N PHE A 535 -5.70 7.38 -4.71
CA PHE A 535 -6.15 8.71 -5.14
C PHE A 535 -5.56 9.08 -6.51
N SER A 536 -6.41 9.52 -7.44
CA SER A 536 -5.97 10.00 -8.75
C SER A 536 -6.41 11.44 -9.01
N ALA A 537 -5.46 12.37 -8.95
CA ALA A 537 -5.71 13.75 -9.35
C ALA A 537 -6.13 13.84 -10.84
N ALA A 538 -5.47 13.07 -11.72
CA ALA A 538 -5.83 13.02 -13.14
C ALA A 538 -7.20 12.38 -13.35
N GLY A 539 -7.50 11.26 -12.69
CA GLY A 539 -8.82 10.64 -12.73
C GLY A 539 -9.91 11.59 -12.25
N SER A 540 -9.68 12.30 -11.14
CA SER A 540 -10.61 13.29 -10.59
C SER A 540 -10.85 14.46 -11.54
N ARG A 541 -9.88 14.85 -12.37
CA ARG A 541 -10.08 15.86 -13.41
C ARG A 541 -10.79 15.32 -14.64
N VAL A 542 -10.39 14.16 -15.13
CA VAL A 542 -10.85 13.61 -16.42
C VAL A 542 -12.27 13.09 -16.32
N THR A 543 -12.61 12.38 -15.24
CA THR A 543 -13.90 11.67 -15.10
C THR A 543 -15.11 12.60 -14.88
N TYR A 544 -14.88 13.88 -14.59
CA TYR A 544 -15.93 14.89 -14.45
C TYR A 544 -16.15 15.72 -15.73
N GLN A 545 -15.38 15.45 -16.78
CA GLN A 545 -15.53 16.16 -18.05
C GLN A 545 -16.61 15.53 -18.90
N ARG A 546 -17.43 16.38 -19.53
CA ARG A 546 -18.46 15.94 -20.49
C ARG A 546 -17.89 15.04 -21.59
N LYS A 547 -16.69 15.36 -22.12
CA LYS A 547 -16.02 14.55 -23.16
C LYS A 547 -15.74 13.12 -22.69
N PHE A 548 -15.46 12.93 -21.40
CA PHE A 548 -15.29 11.58 -20.84
C PHE A 548 -16.62 10.83 -20.85
N GLU A 549 -17.70 11.45 -20.40
CA GLU A 549 -19.06 10.86 -20.43
C GLU A 549 -19.49 10.52 -21.87
N ASP A 550 -19.34 11.45 -22.81
CA ASP A 550 -19.66 11.26 -24.24
C ASP A 550 -18.89 10.09 -24.86
N SER A 551 -17.69 9.78 -24.37
CA SER A 551 -16.87 8.67 -24.86
C SER A 551 -17.25 7.32 -24.28
N ARG A 552 -18.09 7.27 -23.23
CA ARG A 552 -18.52 6.03 -22.57
C ARG A 552 -19.97 5.68 -22.91
N ALA A 553 -20.13 4.67 -23.75
CA ALA A 553 -21.45 4.13 -24.10
C ALA A 553 -22.19 3.40 -22.94
N GLY A 554 -21.57 3.26 -21.76
CA GLY A 554 -21.98 2.32 -20.70
C GLY A 554 -22.44 2.92 -19.36
N GLY A 555 -22.39 4.24 -19.15
CA GLY A 555 -22.97 4.89 -17.96
C GLY A 555 -22.27 4.62 -16.62
N ASP A 556 -21.01 4.19 -16.61
CA ASP A 556 -20.21 3.89 -15.40
C ASP A 556 -19.30 5.05 -14.95
N THR A 557 -19.59 6.27 -15.39
CA THR A 557 -18.84 7.48 -14.99
C THR A 557 -18.77 7.63 -13.47
N ALA A 558 -19.87 7.39 -12.75
CA ALA A 558 -19.91 7.48 -11.29
C ALA A 558 -18.96 6.47 -10.61
N ALA A 559 -18.82 5.26 -11.17
CA ALA A 559 -17.86 4.27 -10.70
C ALA A 559 -16.41 4.73 -10.93
N MET A 560 -16.12 5.33 -12.08
CA MET A 560 -14.79 5.87 -12.39
C MET A 560 -14.43 7.06 -11.50
N GLN A 561 -15.41 7.93 -11.20
CA GLN A 561 -15.27 9.03 -10.25
C GLN A 561 -15.01 8.50 -8.83
N ARG A 562 -15.71 7.44 -8.43
CA ARG A 562 -15.51 6.76 -7.15
C ARG A 562 -14.11 6.16 -7.03
N MET A 563 -13.64 5.48 -8.07
CA MET A 563 -12.29 4.92 -8.13
C MET A 563 -11.22 6.01 -8.07
N ALA A 564 -11.42 7.13 -8.77
CA ALA A 564 -10.46 8.24 -8.78
C ALA A 564 -10.39 9.02 -7.46
N ARG A 565 -11.44 8.92 -6.62
CA ARG A 565 -11.56 9.65 -5.34
C ARG A 565 -10.53 9.22 -4.31
N GLY A 566 -9.97 8.00 -4.42
CA GLY A 566 -9.05 7.44 -3.44
C GLY A 566 -9.76 6.65 -2.35
N ASN A 567 -9.31 6.83 -1.12
CA ASN A 567 -9.60 5.92 0.00
C ASN A 567 -11.06 5.98 0.44
N SER A 568 -11.45 4.96 1.20
CA SER A 568 -12.83 4.75 1.60
C SER A 568 -12.93 4.51 3.08
N LEU A 569 -13.86 5.21 3.74
CA LEU A 569 -14.34 4.88 5.08
C LEU A 569 -15.82 4.55 5.01
N PHE A 570 -16.15 3.32 5.38
CA PHE A 570 -17.50 2.81 5.46
C PHE A 570 -17.88 2.71 6.93
N VAL A 571 -18.82 3.56 7.36
CA VAL A 571 -19.29 3.61 8.74
C VAL A 571 -20.46 2.65 8.94
N GLN A 572 -20.38 1.77 9.94
CA GLN A 572 -21.38 0.75 10.20
C GLN A 572 -22.59 1.30 10.94
N GLY A 573 -23.77 1.12 10.36
CA GLY A 573 -25.04 1.48 10.98
C GLY A 573 -25.57 0.40 11.92
N VAL A 574 -26.49 0.79 12.80
CA VAL A 574 -27.18 -0.09 13.79
C VAL A 574 -27.96 -1.28 13.21
N LYS A 575 -28.08 -1.40 11.88
CA LYS A 575 -28.76 -2.50 11.19
C LYS A 575 -27.78 -3.41 10.42
N GLY A 576 -26.47 -3.30 10.68
CA GLY A 576 -25.40 -4.07 10.02
C GLY A 576 -24.95 -3.52 8.66
N GLY A 577 -25.76 -2.68 8.00
CA GLY A 577 -25.38 -2.02 6.76
C GLY A 577 -24.42 -0.84 6.98
N PHE A 578 -23.60 -0.54 5.97
CA PHE A 578 -22.58 0.48 5.99
C PHE A 578 -22.97 1.70 5.13
N ARG A 579 -22.39 2.85 5.47
CA ARG A 579 -22.49 4.10 4.72
C ARG A 579 -21.09 4.62 4.41
N ASP A 580 -20.82 4.94 3.14
CA ASP A 580 -19.62 5.66 2.75
C ASP A 580 -19.60 7.07 3.39
N ASP A 581 -18.62 7.35 4.25
CA ASP A 581 -18.38 8.64 4.89
C ASP A 581 -17.02 9.25 4.53
N SER A 582 -16.39 8.76 3.48
CA SER A 582 -15.00 9.08 3.12
C SER A 582 -14.74 10.57 2.91
N VAL A 583 -15.72 11.27 2.32
CA VAL A 583 -15.64 12.73 2.08
C VAL A 583 -15.99 13.51 3.34
N GLY A 584 -17.01 13.07 4.09
CA GLY A 584 -17.44 13.74 5.33
C GLY A 584 -16.36 13.69 6.41
N ALA A 585 -15.69 12.54 6.53
CA ALA A 585 -14.57 12.33 7.44
C ALA A 585 -13.24 12.92 6.94
N GLY A 586 -13.16 13.34 5.66
CA GLY A 586 -11.95 13.93 5.08
C GLY A 586 -10.80 12.95 4.84
N VAL A 587 -11.09 11.64 4.74
CA VAL A 587 -10.09 10.57 4.62
C VAL A 587 -9.86 10.09 3.18
N ALA A 588 -10.69 10.54 2.24
CA ALA A 588 -10.56 10.15 0.82
C ALA A 588 -9.17 10.48 0.22
N MET A 589 -8.53 11.55 0.69
CA MET A 589 -7.19 11.99 0.25
C MET A 589 -6.06 11.30 1.03
N GLY A 590 -6.06 9.97 1.12
CA GLY A 590 -4.93 9.22 1.66
C GLY A 590 -3.81 8.95 0.65
N ARG A 591 -3.83 9.67 -0.49
CA ARG A 591 -2.91 9.54 -1.64
C ARG A 591 -2.93 8.11 -2.22
N TRP A 592 -1.79 7.59 -2.63
CA TRP A 592 -1.65 6.19 -3.02
C TRP A 592 -1.31 5.39 -1.76
N ALA A 593 -2.36 4.90 -1.09
CA ALA A 593 -2.22 4.18 0.17
C ALA A 593 -1.84 2.72 -0.08
N TRP A 594 -0.74 2.25 0.48
CA TRP A 594 -0.32 0.85 0.43
C TRP A 594 -0.78 0.06 1.65
N SER A 595 -0.83 0.71 2.81
CA SER A 595 -1.35 0.13 4.04
C SER A 595 -2.10 1.15 4.88
N SER A 596 -2.93 0.66 5.79
CA SER A 596 -3.69 1.45 6.73
C SER A 596 -3.90 0.68 8.03
N GLY A 597 -4.11 1.40 9.14
CA GLY A 597 -4.43 0.81 10.43
C GLY A 597 -5.05 1.82 11.37
N PHE A 598 -5.92 1.33 12.25
CA PHE A 598 -6.45 2.07 13.38
C PHE A 598 -5.60 1.79 14.63
N ILE A 599 -5.19 2.84 15.32
CA ILE A 599 -4.37 2.75 16.53
C ILE A 599 -4.53 4.02 17.36
N ASP A 600 -4.71 3.90 18.68
CA ASP A 600 -4.69 5.05 19.58
C ASP A 600 -3.24 5.53 19.80
N MET A 601 -2.73 6.35 18.89
CA MET A 601 -1.31 6.76 18.92
C MET A 601 -1.02 7.75 20.04
N ASN A 602 -2.04 8.48 20.49
CA ASN A 602 -1.90 9.54 21.48
C ASN A 602 -2.40 9.13 22.88
N ASN A 603 -2.90 7.90 23.03
CA ASN A 603 -3.45 7.30 24.25
C ASN A 603 -4.63 8.10 24.83
N ASP A 604 -5.51 8.66 24.00
CA ASP A 604 -6.72 9.37 24.45
C ASP A 604 -7.98 8.51 24.52
N GLY A 605 -7.86 7.22 24.18
CA GLY A 605 -8.94 6.24 24.15
C GLY A 605 -9.76 6.25 22.86
N ARG A 606 -9.35 6.99 21.83
CA ARG A 606 -9.89 6.88 20.47
C ARG A 606 -8.82 6.41 19.51
N GLU A 607 -9.24 5.62 18.54
CA GLU A 607 -8.33 5.18 17.49
C GLU A 607 -8.05 6.30 16.48
N ASP A 608 -6.77 6.52 16.20
CA ASP A 608 -6.31 7.34 15.10
C ASP A 608 -6.15 6.47 13.84
N LEU A 609 -6.44 7.04 12.66
CA LEU A 609 -6.21 6.38 11.38
C LEU A 609 -4.82 6.72 10.85
N LEU A 610 -3.97 5.71 10.72
CA LEU A 610 -2.67 5.82 10.04
C LEU A 610 -2.77 5.26 8.61
N VAL A 611 -2.22 5.99 7.65
CA VAL A 611 -2.20 5.60 6.23
C VAL A 611 -0.78 5.72 5.72
N THR A 612 -0.17 4.60 5.32
CA THR A 612 1.13 4.61 4.67
C THR A 612 0.92 4.80 3.18
N ASN A 613 1.44 5.90 2.65
CA ASN A 613 1.34 6.22 1.23
C ASN A 613 2.72 6.43 0.61
N GLY A 614 2.81 6.17 -0.68
CA GLY A 614 4.04 6.31 -1.43
C GLY A 614 3.93 5.74 -2.83
N TYR A 615 4.77 6.22 -3.73
CA TYR A 615 5.03 5.57 -5.02
C TYR A 615 6.54 5.51 -5.19
N LEU A 616 7.04 5.00 -6.33
CA LEU A 616 8.45 5.17 -6.69
C LEU A 616 8.77 6.67 -6.81
N SER A 617 9.06 7.32 -5.69
CA SER A 617 9.40 8.72 -5.62
C SER A 617 10.81 8.87 -6.17
N SER A 618 10.88 9.08 -7.49
CA SER A 618 12.06 9.66 -8.10
C SER A 618 12.31 11.05 -7.50
N ALA A 619 13.43 11.71 -7.81
CA ALA A 619 13.75 13.03 -7.27
C ALA A 619 12.77 14.17 -7.65
N ARG A 620 11.61 13.87 -8.25
CA ARG A 620 10.64 14.86 -8.68
C ARG A 620 9.64 15.16 -7.57
N ALA A 621 9.45 16.45 -7.33
CA ALA A 621 8.61 16.98 -6.26
C ALA A 621 7.10 17.02 -6.59
N ASP A 622 6.68 16.52 -7.76
CA ASP A 622 5.30 16.53 -8.26
C ASP A 622 4.47 15.28 -7.88
N ASP A 623 5.10 14.31 -7.20
CA ASP A 623 4.48 13.12 -6.60
C ASP A 623 3.65 13.40 -5.34
N LEU A 624 3.28 14.66 -5.11
CA LEU A 624 2.41 15.03 -3.99
C LEU A 624 0.99 14.54 -4.19
#